data_AF-A0A1Q6KGY6-F1
#
_entry.id   AF-A0A1Q6KGY6-F1
#
_cell.length_a   1.000
_cell.length_b   1.000
_cell.length_c   1.000
_cell.angle_alpha   90.00
_cell.angle_beta   90.00
_cell.angle_gamma   90.00
#
_symmetry.space_group_name_H-M   'P 1'
#
loop_
_entity.id
_entity.type
_entity.pdbx_description
1 polymer ?
#
loop_
_entity_poly.entity_id
_entity_poly.type
_entity_poly.pdbx_seq_one_letter_code
_entity_poly.pdbx_strand_id
1 'polypeptide(L)'
;MNATEARQRSLDNQYENAMKEIDKAVAGGWTRCSVCFSDPLYPEVAERIAENGFDVKVTLRENGMGMSSNVVSWYNTKNKGEKGKVEYITDESKKSKPPLNEKLLTSISLETKRLQREARRLSQERNTK
;
A
#
# COMPACT_ATOMS: atom_id res chain seq x y z
N MET A 1 -19.93 24.57 24.06
CA MET A 1 -19.41 23.94 22.83
C MET A 1 -20.42 22.90 22.40
N ASN A 2 -20.96 23.00 21.20
CA ASN A 2 -21.93 22.03 20.69
C ASN A 2 -21.21 20.77 20.15
N ALA A 3 -21.95 19.68 19.92
CA ALA A 3 -21.37 18.41 19.48
C ALA A 3 -20.62 18.54 18.14
N THR A 4 -21.10 19.38 17.23
CA THR A 4 -20.49 19.64 15.92
C THR A 4 -19.14 20.35 16.05
N GLU A 5 -19.06 21.37 16.90
CA GLU A 5 -17.82 22.09 17.20
C GLU A 5 -16.78 21.19 17.86
N ALA A 6 -17.21 20.32 18.77
CA ALA A 6 -16.33 19.35 19.42
C ALA A 6 -15.80 18.31 18.43
N ARG A 7 -16.67 17.81 17.52
CA ARG A 7 -16.28 16.90 16.44
C ARG A 7 -15.26 17.55 15.50
N GLN A 8 -15.51 18.78 15.07
CA GLN A 8 -14.62 19.50 14.16
C GLN A 8 -13.24 19.73 14.81
N ARG A 9 -13.19 20.18 16.07
CA ARG A 9 -11.93 20.31 16.81
C ARG A 9 -11.18 18.99 16.92
N SER A 10 -11.89 17.88 17.12
CA SER A 10 -11.25 16.56 17.16
C SER A 10 -10.63 16.17 15.81
N LEU A 11 -11.31 16.49 14.69
CA LEU A 11 -10.81 16.23 13.35
C LEU A 11 -9.57 17.09 13.04
N ASP A 12 -9.63 18.39 13.37
CA ASP A 12 -8.53 19.32 13.14
C ASP A 12 -7.30 18.93 13.97
N ASN A 13 -7.47 18.57 15.25
CA ASN A 13 -6.37 18.12 16.09
C ASN A 13 -5.71 16.82 15.57
N GLN A 14 -6.50 15.84 15.10
CA GLN A 14 -5.93 14.63 14.50
C GLN A 14 -5.13 14.95 13.23
N TYR A 15 -5.69 15.82 12.37
CA TYR A 15 -5.05 16.22 11.14
C TYR A 15 -3.74 16.98 11.37
N GLU A 16 -3.73 17.96 12.27
CA GLU A 16 -2.53 18.74 12.60
C GLU A 16 -1.40 17.84 13.15
N ASN A 17 -1.74 16.91 14.04
CA ASN A 17 -0.77 15.95 14.58
C ASN A 17 -0.20 15.04 13.48
N ALA A 18 -1.06 14.51 12.60
CA ALA A 18 -0.63 13.66 11.49
C ALA A 18 0.29 14.42 10.51
N MET A 19 -0.08 15.64 10.12
CA MET A 19 0.71 16.46 9.21
C MET A 19 2.05 16.86 9.82
N LYS A 20 2.11 17.16 11.11
CA LYS A 20 3.38 17.47 11.81
C LYS A 20 4.38 16.31 11.73
N GLU A 21 3.92 15.07 11.87
CA GLU A 21 4.79 13.89 11.72
C GLU A 21 5.21 13.66 10.27
N ILE A 22 4.28 13.82 9.32
CA ILE A 22 4.55 13.73 7.88
C ILE A 22 5.60 14.78 7.48
N ASP A 23 5.40 16.04 7.83
CA ASP A 23 6.29 17.14 7.47
C ASP A 23 7.70 16.96 8.06
N LYS A 24 7.79 16.48 9.31
CA LYS A 24 9.08 16.15 9.93
C LYS A 24 9.81 15.04 9.16
N ALA A 25 9.10 14.00 8.74
CA ALA A 25 9.67 12.93 7.94
C ALA A 25 10.07 13.41 6.54
N VAL A 26 9.24 14.22 5.87
CA VAL A 26 9.58 14.82 4.56
C VAL A 26 10.80 15.72 4.66
N ALA A 27 10.89 16.56 5.70
CA ALA A 27 12.07 17.40 5.96
C ALA A 27 13.35 16.57 6.21
N GLY A 28 13.19 15.36 6.76
CA GLY A 28 14.26 14.36 6.89
C GLY A 28 14.60 13.60 5.60
N GLY A 29 13.98 13.93 4.46
CA GLY A 29 14.22 13.30 3.16
C GLY A 29 13.40 12.04 2.88
N TRP A 30 12.44 11.70 3.73
CA TRP A 30 11.61 10.51 3.55
C TRP A 30 10.51 10.76 2.52
N THR A 31 10.39 9.86 1.53
CA THR A 31 9.34 9.91 0.50
C THR A 31 8.13 9.02 0.84
N ARG A 32 8.26 8.16 1.84
CA ARG A 32 7.21 7.28 2.37
C ARG A 32 7.44 6.98 3.84
N CYS A 33 6.38 6.86 4.63
CA CYS A 33 6.48 6.43 6.02
C CYS A 33 5.22 5.66 6.44
N SER A 34 5.38 4.72 7.37
CA SER A 34 4.26 4.08 8.06
C SER A 34 4.15 4.70 9.44
N VAL A 35 3.14 5.53 9.63
CA VAL A 35 2.83 6.12 10.94
C VAL A 35 1.85 5.20 11.65
N CYS A 36 2.26 4.67 12.79
CA CYS A 36 1.35 3.98 13.69
C CYS A 36 0.69 5.05 14.58
N PHE A 37 -0.51 5.49 14.20
CA PHE A 37 -1.32 6.26 15.13
C PHE A 37 -1.83 5.32 16.22
N SER A 38 -1.70 5.73 17.48
CA SER A 38 -2.25 5.00 18.63
C SER A 38 -3.78 4.92 18.55
N ASP A 39 -4.41 5.93 17.95
CA ASP A 39 -5.85 6.02 17.75
C ASP A 39 -6.23 5.81 16.28
N PRO A 40 -7.41 5.21 16.00
CA PRO A 40 -7.95 5.15 14.66
C PRO A 40 -8.05 6.56 14.04
N LEU A 41 -7.39 6.73 12.89
CA LEU A 41 -7.53 7.96 12.10
C LEU A 41 -8.96 8.03 11.54
N TYR A 42 -9.64 9.16 11.73
CA TYR A 42 -10.95 9.37 11.13
C TYR A 42 -10.85 9.42 9.59
N PRO A 43 -11.81 8.85 8.84
CA PRO A 43 -11.81 8.86 7.39
C PRO A 43 -11.62 10.26 6.76
N GLU A 44 -12.28 11.28 7.34
CA GLU A 44 -12.22 12.66 6.88
C GLU A 44 -10.80 13.24 6.98
N VAL A 45 -10.03 12.79 7.97
CA VAL A 45 -8.63 13.20 8.13
C VAL A 45 -7.75 12.51 7.08
N ALA A 46 -7.99 11.23 6.77
CA ALA A 46 -7.26 10.51 5.73
C ALA A 46 -7.47 11.16 4.35
N GLU A 47 -8.71 11.55 4.04
CA GLU A 47 -9.05 12.28 2.82
C GLU A 47 -8.33 13.63 2.75
N ARG A 48 -8.37 14.42 3.83
CA ARG A 48 -7.70 15.72 3.88
C ARG A 48 -6.18 15.61 3.71
N ILE A 49 -5.55 14.54 4.23
CA ILE A 49 -4.13 14.27 3.99
C ILE A 49 -3.90 13.94 2.51
N ALA A 50 -4.79 13.17 1.88
CA ALA A 50 -4.69 12.84 0.47
C ALA A 50 -4.85 14.06 -0.45
N GLU A 51 -5.71 15.01 -0.09
CA GLU A 51 -5.82 16.29 -0.81
C GLU A 51 -4.52 17.10 -0.84
N ASN A 52 -3.64 16.91 0.15
CA ASN A 52 -2.32 17.51 0.15
C ASN A 52 -1.30 16.77 -0.72
N GLY A 53 -1.70 15.80 -1.55
CA GLY A 53 -0.75 15.08 -2.42
C GLY A 53 0.03 14.00 -1.67
N PHE A 54 -0.65 13.26 -0.80
CA PHE A 54 -0.10 12.06 -0.17
C PHE A 54 -1.01 10.87 -0.46
N ASP A 55 -0.48 9.79 -1.02
CA ASP A 55 -1.25 8.54 -1.03
C ASP A 55 -1.32 8.03 0.40
N VAL A 56 -2.52 7.83 0.94
CA VAL A 56 -2.79 7.38 2.30
C VAL A 56 -3.33 5.96 2.25
N LYS A 57 -2.77 5.08 3.07
CA LYS A 57 -3.23 3.70 3.20
C LYS A 57 -3.51 3.39 4.66
N VAL A 58 -4.78 3.14 4.97
CA VAL A 58 -5.29 2.87 6.32
C VAL A 58 -5.51 1.37 6.44
N THR A 59 -4.66 0.70 7.23
CA THR A 59 -4.80 -0.73 7.49
C THR A 59 -5.49 -0.94 8.83
N LEU A 60 -6.70 -1.50 8.81
CA LEU A 60 -7.41 -1.96 9.98
C LEU A 60 -6.72 -3.24 10.48
N ARG A 61 -6.06 -3.16 11.64
CA ARG A 61 -5.56 -4.32 12.35
C ARG A 61 -6.51 -4.66 13.48
N GLU A 62 -7.07 -5.85 13.43
CA GLU A 62 -7.71 -6.45 14.59
C GLU A 62 -6.60 -7.04 15.44
N ASN A 63 -6.16 -6.31 16.45
CA ASN A 63 -5.24 -6.90 17.41
C ASN A 63 -6.08 -7.89 18.22
N GLY A 64 -5.65 -9.16 18.34
CA GLY A 64 -6.42 -10.29 18.91
C GLY A 64 -6.96 -10.13 20.34
N MET A 65 -6.94 -8.93 20.91
CA MET A 65 -7.62 -8.46 22.11
C MET A 65 -8.92 -7.68 21.81
N GLY A 66 -9.39 -7.62 20.56
CA GLY A 66 -10.60 -6.88 20.17
C GLY A 66 -10.41 -5.36 20.06
N MET A 67 -9.16 -4.88 20.05
CA MET A 67 -8.84 -3.48 19.80
C MET A 67 -8.47 -3.29 18.33
N SER A 68 -9.23 -2.45 17.61
CA SER A 68 -8.91 -2.03 16.25
C SER A 68 -7.89 -0.90 16.29
N SER A 69 -6.72 -1.14 15.70
CA SER A 69 -5.71 -0.09 15.48
C SER A 69 -5.55 0.14 13.98
N ASN A 70 -5.40 1.41 13.58
CA ASN A 70 -5.19 1.77 12.19
C ASN A 70 -3.71 2.06 11.97
N VAL A 71 -3.04 1.25 11.16
CA VAL A 71 -1.72 1.63 10.64
C VAL A 71 -1.92 2.50 9.42
N VAL A 72 -1.48 3.75 9.49
CA VAL A 72 -1.62 4.69 8.39
C VAL A 72 -0.26 4.91 7.75
N SER A 73 -0.09 4.36 6.55
CA SER A 73 1.09 4.66 5.74
C SER A 73 0.78 5.73 4.72
N TRP A 74 1.76 6.58 4.47
CA TRP A 74 1.67 7.61 3.44
C TRP A 74 2.84 7.56 2.47
N TYR A 75 2.59 8.03 1.25
CA TYR A 75 3.59 8.21 0.20
C TYR A 75 3.45 9.61 -0.41
N ASN A 76 4.55 10.35 -0.51
CA ASN A 76 4.52 11.71 -1.04
C ASN A 76 4.35 11.69 -2.57
N THR A 77 3.19 12.15 -3.05
CA THR A 77 2.88 12.32 -4.47
C THR A 77 2.91 13.77 -4.93
N LYS A 78 3.19 14.74 -4.04
CA LYS A 78 3.23 16.19 -4.38
C LYS A 78 4.11 16.49 -5.60
N ASN A 79 5.19 15.75 -5.77
CA ASN A 79 6.11 15.89 -6.92
C ASN A 79 5.47 15.57 -8.28
N LYS A 80 4.28 14.97 -8.30
CA LYS A 80 3.51 14.65 -9.51
C LYS A 80 2.41 15.67 -9.81
N GLY A 81 2.17 16.66 -8.95
CA GLY A 81 1.08 17.64 -9.13
C GLY A 81 -0.33 17.04 -9.00
N GLU A 82 -0.45 15.82 -8.46
CA GLU A 82 -1.70 15.08 -8.33
C GLU A 82 -2.17 15.05 -6.86
N LYS A 83 -3.49 15.04 -6.65
CA LYS A 83 -4.06 14.65 -5.36
C LYS A 83 -3.67 13.19 -5.07
N GLY A 84 -3.36 12.90 -3.81
CA GLY A 84 -3.13 11.53 -3.36
C GLY A 84 -4.43 10.71 -3.35
N LYS A 85 -4.28 9.40 -3.15
CA LYS A 85 -5.40 8.44 -3.05
C LYS A 85 -5.50 7.88 -1.65
N VAL A 86 -6.72 7.56 -1.19
CA VAL A 86 -6.95 6.86 0.08
C VAL A 86 -7.29 5.39 -0.21
N GLU A 87 -6.57 4.46 0.42
CA GLU A 87 -6.82 3.02 0.35
C GLU A 87 -7.12 2.46 1.75
N TYR A 88 -8.23 1.76 1.92
CA TYR A 88 -8.58 1.07 3.17
C TYR A 88 -8.33 -0.43 3.01
N ILE A 89 -7.48 -0.99 3.88
CA ILE A 89 -7.09 -2.39 3.86
C ILE A 89 -7.61 -3.08 5.12
N THR A 90 -8.47 -4.06 4.94
CA THR A 90 -8.89 -4.99 6.01
C THR A 90 -7.98 -6.23 6.00
N ASP A 91 -7.87 -6.95 7.11
CA ASP A 91 -7.05 -8.18 7.15
C ASP A 91 -7.54 -9.29 6.20
N GLU A 92 -8.80 -9.24 5.75
CA GLU A 92 -9.31 -10.12 4.69
C GLU A 92 -8.65 -9.83 3.32
N SER A 93 -8.38 -8.56 3.01
CA SER A 93 -7.76 -8.18 1.73
C SER A 93 -6.30 -8.61 1.60
N LYS A 94 -5.60 -8.91 2.72
CA LYS A 94 -4.25 -9.49 2.69
C LYS A 94 -4.25 -11.00 2.39
N LYS A 95 -5.39 -11.67 2.50
CA LYS A 95 -5.53 -13.11 2.20
C LYS A 95 -5.77 -13.40 0.72
N SER A 96 -6.11 -12.39 -0.09
CA SER A 96 -6.17 -12.58 -1.54
C SER A 96 -4.75 -12.63 -2.10
N LYS A 97 -4.23 -13.84 -2.33
CA LYS A 97 -3.12 -14.04 -3.28
C LYS A 97 -3.51 -13.31 -4.58
N PRO A 98 -2.60 -12.55 -5.22
CA PRO A 98 -2.89 -12.00 -6.54
C PRO A 98 -3.37 -13.15 -7.42
N PRO A 99 -4.44 -12.98 -8.23
CA PRO A 99 -4.95 -14.05 -9.06
C PRO A 99 -3.79 -14.56 -9.90
N LEU A 100 -3.41 -15.81 -9.65
CA LEU A 100 -2.36 -16.47 -10.38
C LEU A 100 -2.81 -16.48 -11.84
N ASN A 101 -2.14 -15.75 -12.72
CA ASN A 101 -2.50 -15.75 -14.13
C ASN A 101 -2.12 -17.11 -14.72
N GLU A 102 -3.02 -18.09 -14.58
CA GLU A 102 -2.83 -19.47 -15.00
C GLU A 102 -2.47 -19.56 -16.49
N LYS A 103 -2.98 -18.64 -17.31
CA LYS A 103 -2.61 -18.57 -18.74
C LYS A 103 -1.14 -18.22 -18.91
N LEU A 104 -0.63 -17.22 -18.18
CA LEU A 104 0.78 -16.83 -18.25
C LEU A 104 1.70 -17.95 -17.75
N LEU A 105 1.36 -18.61 -16.65
CA LEU A 105 2.15 -19.74 -16.12
C LEU A 105 2.15 -20.94 -17.07
N THR A 106 1.01 -21.20 -17.71
CA THR A 106 0.89 -22.27 -18.71
C THR A 106 1.77 -21.97 -19.92
N SER A 107 1.74 -20.73 -20.44
CA SER A 107 2.59 -20.29 -21.55
C SER A 107 4.08 -20.41 -21.22
N ILE A 108 4.51 -19.93 -20.05
CA ILE A 108 5.91 -20.02 -19.60
C ILE A 108 6.36 -21.49 -19.50
N SER A 109 5.50 -22.35 -18.94
CA SER A 109 5.78 -23.79 -18.81
C SER A 109 5.94 -24.49 -20.17
N LEU A 110 5.05 -24.19 -21.13
CA LEU A 110 5.13 -24.72 -22.50
C LEU A 110 6.41 -24.28 -23.22
N GLU A 111 6.76 -23.00 -23.10
CA GLU A 111 7.94 -22.43 -23.74
C GLU A 111 9.23 -22.99 -23.14
N THR A 112 9.27 -23.15 -21.82
CA THR A 112 10.39 -23.80 -21.11
C THR A 112 10.58 -25.24 -21.58
N LYS A 113 9.49 -26.01 -21.72
CA LYS A 113 9.55 -27.39 -22.24
C LYS A 113 10.02 -27.44 -23.69
N ARG A 114 9.64 -26.47 -24.52
CA ARG A 114 10.09 -26.35 -25.92
C ARG A 114 11.60 -26.10 -25.97
N LEU A 115 12.09 -25.11 -25.24
CA LEU A 115 13.52 -24.76 -25.18
C LEU A 115 14.37 -25.93 -24.67
N GLN A 116 13.91 -26.66 -23.65
CA GLN A 116 14.60 -27.85 -23.15
C GLN A 116 14.71 -28.97 -24.20
N ARG A 117 13.67 -29.17 -25.02
CA ARG A 117 13.70 -30.16 -26.11
C ARG A 117 14.67 -29.74 -27.22
N GLU A 118 14.69 -28.45 -27.55
CA GLU A 118 15.57 -27.89 -28.58
C GLU A 118 17.04 -27.96 -28.16
N ALA A 119 17.36 -27.61 -26.92
CA ALA A 119 18.69 -27.75 -26.35
C ALA A 119 19.19 -29.22 -26.38
N ARG A 120 18.31 -30.18 -26.09
CA ARG A 120 18.65 -31.62 -26.17
C ARG A 120 18.95 -32.06 -27.61
N ARG A 121 18.16 -31.61 -28.60
CA ARG A 121 18.42 -31.91 -30.02
C ARG A 121 19.76 -31.35 -30.47
N LEU A 122 20.03 -30.08 -30.19
CA LEU A 122 21.30 -29.43 -30.54
C LEU A 122 22.51 -30.11 -29.88
N SER A 123 22.35 -30.58 -28.63
CA SER A 123 23.40 -31.34 -27.94
C SER A 123 23.64 -32.72 -28.57
N GLN A 124 22.61 -33.38 -29.08
CA GLN A 124 22.75 -34.68 -29.75
C GLN A 124 23.40 -34.52 -31.12
N GLU A 125 22.97 -33.54 -31.91
CA GLU A 125 23.54 -33.23 -33.23
C GLU A 125 25.02 -32.85 -33.18
N ARG A 126 25.45 -32.19 -32.09
CA ARG A 126 26.86 -31.85 -31.83
C ARG A 126 27.72 -33.06 -31.47
N ASN A 127 27.15 -34.12 -30.91
CA ASN A 127 27.88 -35.31 -30.47
C ASN A 127 27.93 -36.42 -31.56
N THR A 128 27.24 -36.24 -32.68
CA THR A 128 27.19 -37.19 -33.81
C THR A 128 27.93 -36.70 -35.07
N LYS A 129 28.70 -35.61 -34.97
CA LYS A 129 29.64 -35.13 -36.00
C LYS A 129 31.07 -35.25 -35.47
#